data_AF-U1RKT5-F1
#
_entry.id   AF-U1RKT5-F1
#
_cell.length_a   1.000
_cell.length_b   1.000
_cell.length_c   1.000
_cell.angle_alpha   90.00
_cell.angle_beta   90.00
_cell.angle_gamma   90.00
#
_symmetry.space_group_name_H-M   'P 1'
#
loop_
_entity.id
_entity.type
_entity.pdbx_description
1 polymer ?
#
loop_
_entity_poly.entity_id
_entity_poly.type
_entity_poly.pdbx_seq_one_letter_code
_entity_poly.pdbx_strand_id
1 'polypeptide(L)'
;MSVVYQQLITELQAETYLDGGFDHFFGLAVNAGDAQNVTEVADLIDLFQCSGEYSLFSPDEPIDVLHAPAHPFVHVRRAVGALHPDSFLGGITEYPPYDGTGIAEAAGVETPLMWIEPARLAAGAKLWRFHPGNRTPELRGVYHGIAWGWETLAKGTFQAEAPSQLIGPVVDRDWGIVPVEVEAQGPIPDAVTLVFPSEPPEEGFERLPSGLWAKRIEYHDGLDIYENELLGRVSEIPCRLVRLMRDEDSTLYAQAVAVFVDGLYAQGKGFHRYGPGVYLVNAPSEDITDEQTREVRTMSWDMADREAITLVPTQERSNDNPGMLTREIHSIVGMTAPHGWSEARIVMQIVGTRVNFTASAMVEGESVPSPDLPTALVQYMGRLKATHANLHRGAPLTLILECRPDGESIVNLEFEDEPPFADAITSHDWEEELTFFPRESIPDWAAQRFG
;
A
#
# COMPACT_ATOMS: atom_id res chain seq x y z
N MET A 1 -14.54 -14.70 -17.88
CA MET A 1 -14.56 -13.24 -18.12
C MET A 1 -13.44 -12.69 -17.27
N SER A 2 -12.50 -11.93 -17.85
CA SER A 2 -11.37 -11.40 -17.09
C SER A 2 -11.83 -10.45 -16.00
N VAL A 3 -11.12 -10.44 -14.87
CA VAL A 3 -11.38 -9.51 -13.76
C VAL A 3 -11.18 -8.07 -14.23
N VAL A 4 -12.07 -7.18 -13.75
CA VAL A 4 -11.92 -5.73 -13.87
C VAL A 4 -11.95 -5.16 -12.47
N TYR A 5 -10.89 -4.45 -12.09
CA TYR A 5 -10.79 -3.79 -10.82
C TYR A 5 -11.49 -2.44 -10.86
N GLN A 6 -12.28 -2.13 -9.84
CA GLN A 6 -12.93 -0.84 -9.65
C GLN A 6 -12.27 -0.09 -8.50
N GLN A 7 -11.88 1.17 -8.70
CA GLN A 7 -11.30 2.04 -7.67
C GLN A 7 -11.98 3.42 -7.65
N LEU A 8 -12.15 4.01 -6.47
CA LEU A 8 -12.50 5.42 -6.35
C LEU A 8 -11.27 6.29 -6.64
N ILE A 9 -11.48 7.33 -7.44
CA ILE A 9 -10.44 8.21 -7.95
C ILE A 9 -10.76 9.65 -7.54
N THR A 10 -9.80 10.31 -6.90
CA THR A 10 -9.91 11.72 -6.54
C THR A 10 -9.91 12.60 -7.80
N GLU A 11 -10.44 13.82 -7.72
CA GLU A 11 -10.43 14.73 -8.87
C GLU A 11 -9.00 15.02 -9.37
N LEU A 12 -8.05 15.18 -8.46
CA LEU A 12 -6.62 15.34 -8.79
C LEU A 12 -6.08 14.14 -9.58
N GLN A 13 -6.42 12.91 -9.18
CA GLN A 13 -6.03 11.71 -9.90
C GLN A 13 -6.66 11.65 -11.30
N ALA A 14 -7.94 11.99 -11.42
CA ALA A 14 -8.65 12.01 -12.69
C ALA A 14 -8.02 13.03 -13.67
N GLU A 15 -7.66 14.22 -13.20
CA GLU A 15 -6.93 15.22 -13.99
C GLU A 15 -5.54 14.70 -14.39
N THR A 16 -4.83 14.07 -13.46
CA THR A 16 -3.50 13.50 -13.71
C THR A 16 -3.54 12.40 -14.79
N TYR A 17 -4.60 11.60 -14.85
CA TYR A 17 -4.83 10.66 -15.95
C TYR A 17 -5.14 11.37 -17.27
N LEU A 18 -6.18 12.22 -17.30
CA LEU A 18 -6.72 12.76 -18.55
C LEU A 18 -5.85 13.86 -19.18
N ASP A 19 -5.25 14.72 -18.34
CA ASP A 19 -4.43 15.85 -18.78
C ASP A 19 -2.92 15.58 -18.61
N GLY A 20 -2.53 14.73 -17.66
CA GLY A 20 -1.13 14.31 -17.47
C GLY A 20 -0.71 13.07 -18.27
N GLY A 21 -1.65 12.19 -18.60
CA GLY A 21 -1.37 10.95 -19.32
C GLY A 21 -0.79 9.84 -18.44
N PHE A 22 -0.95 9.93 -17.12
CA PHE A 22 -0.43 8.94 -16.18
C PHE A 22 -0.97 7.54 -16.46
N ASP A 23 -0.11 6.54 -16.30
CA ASP A 23 -0.34 5.17 -16.74
C ASP A 23 -0.23 4.13 -15.62
N HIS A 24 -0.17 4.55 -14.36
CA HIS A 24 -0.07 3.66 -13.21
C HIS A 24 -1.24 3.83 -12.25
N PHE A 25 -1.59 2.74 -11.55
CA PHE A 25 -2.73 2.68 -10.63
C PHE A 25 -2.44 1.73 -9.46
N PHE A 26 -3.02 2.03 -8.30
CA PHE A 26 -2.83 1.31 -7.04
C PHE A 26 -3.84 1.78 -6.00
N GLY A 27 -3.94 1.05 -4.88
CA GLY A 27 -4.83 1.40 -3.77
C GLY A 27 -6.01 0.45 -3.59
N LEU A 28 -7.00 0.87 -2.81
CA LEU A 28 -8.17 0.04 -2.53
C LEU A 28 -9.01 -0.20 -3.79
N ALA A 29 -9.49 -1.43 -3.93
CA ALA A 29 -10.25 -1.89 -5.09
C ALA A 29 -11.32 -2.91 -4.72
N VAL A 30 -12.34 -3.01 -5.56
CA VAL A 30 -13.30 -4.13 -5.57
C VAL A 30 -13.37 -4.73 -6.97
N ASN A 31 -13.99 -5.89 -7.13
CA ASN A 31 -14.30 -6.42 -8.46
C ASN A 31 -15.49 -5.64 -9.05
N ALA A 32 -15.29 -5.00 -10.21
CA ALA A 32 -16.31 -4.20 -10.86
C ALA A 32 -17.58 -5.00 -11.18
N GLY A 33 -17.46 -6.30 -11.47
CA GLY A 33 -18.61 -7.17 -11.73
C GLY A 33 -19.54 -7.34 -10.54
N ASP A 34 -18.98 -7.36 -9.32
CA ASP A 34 -19.74 -7.51 -8.07
C ASP A 34 -20.41 -6.19 -7.68
N ALA A 35 -19.73 -5.06 -7.95
CA ALA A 35 -20.20 -3.71 -7.63
C ALA A 35 -21.05 -3.05 -8.74
N GLN A 36 -21.37 -3.76 -9.83
CA GLN A 36 -22.00 -3.17 -11.03
C GLN A 36 -23.34 -2.45 -10.79
N ASN A 37 -24.05 -2.80 -9.71
CA ASN A 37 -25.34 -2.22 -9.36
C ASN A 37 -25.24 -1.05 -8.36
N VAL A 38 -24.04 -0.77 -7.84
CA VAL A 38 -23.79 0.33 -6.91
C VAL A 38 -23.49 1.58 -7.73
N THR A 39 -24.47 2.46 -7.88
CA THR A 39 -24.36 3.66 -8.72
C THR A 39 -24.54 4.98 -7.97
N GLU A 40 -25.08 4.95 -6.76
CA GLU A 40 -25.19 6.16 -5.95
C GLU A 40 -23.83 6.50 -5.33
N VAL A 41 -23.47 7.78 -5.34
CA VAL A 41 -22.16 8.26 -4.89
C VAL A 41 -21.89 7.90 -3.43
N ALA A 42 -22.87 8.11 -2.55
CA ALA A 42 -22.73 7.77 -1.13
C ALA A 42 -22.45 6.27 -0.93
N ASP A 43 -23.20 5.41 -1.63
CA ASP A 43 -23.01 3.96 -1.56
C ASP A 43 -21.65 3.53 -2.11
N LEU A 44 -21.14 4.19 -3.17
CA LEU A 44 -19.81 3.96 -3.68
C LEU A 44 -18.73 4.35 -2.66
N ILE A 45 -18.87 5.49 -1.97
CA ILE A 45 -17.94 5.92 -0.92
C ILE A 45 -17.94 4.92 0.25
N ASP A 46 -19.13 4.48 0.69
CA ASP A 46 -19.29 3.52 1.77
C ASP A 46 -18.75 2.13 1.40
N LEU A 47 -18.94 1.67 0.15
CA LEU A 47 -18.42 0.39 -0.33
C LEU A 47 -16.90 0.28 -0.16
N PHE A 48 -16.18 1.39 -0.32
CA PHE A 48 -14.73 1.45 -0.14
C PHE A 48 -14.30 1.86 1.27
N GLN A 49 -15.24 1.93 2.22
CA GLN A 49 -15.01 2.34 3.60
C GLN A 49 -14.34 3.73 3.69
N CYS A 50 -14.76 4.66 2.83
CA CYS A 50 -14.11 5.96 2.67
C CYS A 50 -14.96 7.13 3.16
N SER A 51 -16.09 6.90 3.84
CA SER A 51 -16.96 7.98 4.34
C SER A 51 -16.40 8.65 5.60
N GLY A 52 -17.13 9.63 6.16
CA GLY A 52 -16.77 10.27 7.42
C GLY A 52 -15.78 11.44 7.31
N GLU A 53 -15.23 11.83 8.47
CA GLU A 53 -14.47 13.08 8.65
C GLU A 53 -13.19 13.14 7.80
N TYR A 54 -12.52 12.01 7.61
CA TYR A 54 -11.27 11.89 6.86
C TYR A 54 -11.48 11.49 5.40
N SER A 55 -12.71 11.58 4.89
CA SER A 55 -13.02 11.22 3.51
C SER A 55 -12.27 12.12 2.51
N LEU A 56 -11.79 11.51 1.43
CA LEU A 56 -11.28 12.23 0.25
C LEU A 56 -12.40 12.60 -0.75
N PHE A 57 -13.64 12.19 -0.45
CA PHE A 57 -14.80 12.28 -1.33
C PHE A 57 -15.99 12.88 -0.60
N SER A 58 -16.86 13.58 -1.34
CA SER A 58 -18.13 14.09 -0.82
C SER A 58 -19.29 13.30 -1.43
N PRO A 59 -20.28 12.85 -0.62
CA PRO A 59 -21.46 12.16 -1.15
C PRO A 59 -22.36 13.08 -2.00
N ASP A 60 -22.19 14.40 -1.88
CA ASP A 60 -22.97 15.42 -2.57
C ASP A 60 -22.27 15.95 -3.85
N GLU A 61 -21.08 15.43 -4.17
CA GLU A 61 -20.31 15.83 -5.34
C GLU A 61 -20.10 14.66 -6.31
N PRO A 62 -19.85 14.91 -7.61
CA PRO A 62 -19.48 13.85 -8.53
C PRO A 62 -18.18 13.18 -8.11
N ILE A 63 -18.08 11.87 -8.33
CA ILE A 63 -16.85 11.10 -8.09
C ILE A 63 -16.41 10.39 -9.35
N ASP A 64 -15.10 10.25 -9.54
CA ASP A 64 -14.54 9.46 -10.63
C ASP A 64 -14.21 8.04 -10.14
N VAL A 65 -14.42 7.05 -11.02
CA VAL A 65 -14.21 5.64 -10.75
C VAL A 65 -13.41 5.04 -11.91
N LEU A 66 -12.27 4.44 -11.58
CA LEU A 66 -11.43 3.74 -12.54
C LEU A 66 -11.86 2.28 -12.64
N HIS A 67 -12.09 1.82 -13.86
CA HIS A 67 -12.20 0.41 -14.23
C HIS A 67 -10.91 -0.01 -14.92
N ALA A 68 -10.10 -0.83 -14.26
CA ALA A 68 -8.83 -1.33 -14.77
C ALA A 68 -8.91 -2.84 -15.06
N PRO A 69 -8.77 -3.29 -16.31
CA PRO A 69 -8.67 -4.70 -16.64
C PRO A 69 -7.49 -5.35 -15.93
N ALA A 70 -7.64 -6.62 -15.55
CA ALA A 70 -6.54 -7.39 -15.00
C ALA A 70 -5.41 -7.58 -16.02
N HIS A 71 -4.19 -7.69 -15.51
CA HIS A 71 -2.97 -7.83 -16.29
C HIS A 71 -1.98 -8.72 -15.54
N PRO A 72 -1.04 -9.42 -16.23
CA PRO A 72 -0.12 -10.36 -15.56
C PRO A 72 0.67 -9.77 -14.39
N PHE A 73 1.08 -8.51 -14.52
CA PHE A 73 1.87 -7.76 -13.52
C PHE A 73 1.01 -6.98 -12.52
N VAL A 74 -0.31 -7.08 -12.56
CA VAL A 74 -1.18 -6.49 -11.53
C VAL A 74 -1.27 -7.45 -10.35
N HIS A 75 -0.62 -7.07 -9.26
CA HIS A 75 -0.58 -7.84 -8.02
C HIS A 75 -1.60 -7.29 -7.02
N VAL A 76 -2.44 -8.19 -6.51
CA VAL A 76 -3.59 -7.82 -5.68
C VAL A 76 -3.62 -8.67 -4.41
N ARG A 77 -3.82 -7.99 -3.28
CA ARG A 77 -3.96 -8.57 -1.95
C ARG A 77 -5.34 -8.28 -1.39
N ARG A 78 -5.74 -9.02 -0.37
CA ARG A 78 -6.88 -8.65 0.45
C ARG A 78 -6.52 -7.44 1.32
N ALA A 79 -7.37 -6.43 1.38
CA ALA A 79 -7.12 -5.21 2.15
C ALA A 79 -7.52 -5.39 3.61
N VAL A 80 -6.65 -6.03 4.40
CA VAL A 80 -6.95 -6.43 5.79
C VAL A 80 -6.02 -5.78 6.80
N GLY A 81 -6.51 -5.62 8.03
CA GLY A 81 -5.75 -5.05 9.15
C GLY A 81 -4.66 -5.98 9.68
N ALA A 82 -3.81 -5.46 10.57
CA ALA A 82 -2.59 -6.14 11.02
C ALA A 82 -2.84 -7.51 11.65
N LEU A 83 -3.96 -7.69 12.36
CA LEU A 83 -4.31 -8.92 13.05
C LEU A 83 -5.17 -9.86 12.19
N HIS A 84 -5.44 -9.57 10.92
CA HIS A 84 -6.16 -10.52 10.07
C HIS A 84 -5.23 -11.66 9.61
N PRO A 85 -5.72 -12.91 9.44
CA PRO A 85 -4.89 -14.02 8.94
C PRO A 85 -4.21 -13.75 7.59
N ASP A 86 -4.90 -13.00 6.72
CA ASP A 86 -4.40 -12.62 5.39
C ASP A 86 -3.45 -11.38 5.40
N SER A 87 -3.08 -10.87 6.58
CA SER A 87 -2.24 -9.67 6.70
C SER A 87 -0.88 -9.87 6.02
N PHE A 88 -0.36 -8.81 5.40
CA PHE A 88 0.98 -8.75 4.82
C PHE A 88 1.70 -7.52 5.36
N LEU A 89 2.98 -7.61 5.71
CA LEU A 89 3.79 -6.46 6.14
C LEU A 89 3.10 -5.56 7.17
N GLY A 90 2.47 -6.12 8.21
CA GLY A 90 1.72 -5.32 9.19
C GLY A 90 0.26 -5.03 8.82
N GLY A 91 -0.24 -5.54 7.70
CA GLY A 91 -1.58 -5.25 7.19
C GLY A 91 -1.71 -3.82 6.69
N ILE A 92 -2.95 -3.45 6.34
CA ILE A 92 -3.31 -2.09 5.96
C ILE A 92 -3.88 -1.38 7.18
N THR A 93 -3.42 -0.17 7.43
CA THR A 93 -4.04 0.78 8.35
C THR A 93 -4.41 2.03 7.56
N GLU A 94 -5.68 2.39 7.59
CA GLU A 94 -6.25 3.56 6.92
C GLU A 94 -7.21 4.26 7.89
N TYR A 95 -7.56 5.51 7.60
CA TYR A 95 -8.48 6.29 8.41
C TYR A 95 -9.86 5.60 8.56
N PRO A 96 -10.54 5.79 9.70
CA PRO A 96 -11.94 5.39 9.85
C PRO A 96 -12.79 5.94 8.69
N PRO A 97 -13.79 5.18 8.21
CA PRO A 97 -14.35 3.97 8.79
C PRO A 97 -13.66 2.67 8.37
N TYR A 98 -12.46 2.71 7.77
CA TYR A 98 -11.74 1.48 7.43
C TYR A 98 -11.61 0.55 8.63
N ASP A 99 -12.05 -0.70 8.48
CA ASP A 99 -12.20 -1.65 9.60
C ASP A 99 -11.22 -2.82 9.55
N GLY A 100 -10.45 -2.95 8.47
CA GLY A 100 -9.46 -4.01 8.32
C GLY A 100 -10.03 -5.42 8.12
N THR A 101 -11.33 -5.56 7.83
CA THR A 101 -11.97 -6.87 7.59
C THR A 101 -11.65 -7.45 6.21
N GLY A 102 -11.25 -6.59 5.25
CA GLY A 102 -11.08 -6.97 3.85
C GLY A 102 -12.40 -7.30 3.17
N ILE A 103 -13.51 -6.71 3.63
CA ILE A 103 -14.85 -6.84 3.06
C ILE A 103 -15.38 -5.44 2.74
N ALA A 104 -15.87 -5.27 1.52
CA ALA A 104 -16.58 -4.09 1.06
C ALA A 104 -18.08 -4.38 1.09
N GLU A 105 -18.85 -3.59 1.84
CA GLU A 105 -20.30 -3.76 1.99
C GLU A 105 -21.04 -2.43 1.85
N ALA A 106 -21.91 -2.32 0.85
CA ALA A 106 -22.83 -1.20 0.68
C ALA A 106 -23.96 -1.56 -0.30
N ALA A 107 -25.10 -0.89 -0.19
CA ALA A 107 -26.25 -1.07 -1.09
C ALA A 107 -26.70 -2.54 -1.30
N GLY A 108 -26.52 -3.41 -0.30
CA GLY A 108 -26.84 -4.84 -0.37
C GLY A 108 -25.85 -5.68 -1.19
N VAL A 109 -24.69 -5.11 -1.54
CA VAL A 109 -23.53 -5.81 -2.12
C VAL A 109 -22.53 -6.09 -1.01
N GLU A 110 -21.99 -7.31 -0.99
CA GLU A 110 -20.84 -7.72 -0.18
C GLU A 110 -19.81 -8.35 -1.13
N THR A 111 -18.58 -7.85 -1.14
CA THR A 111 -17.49 -8.32 -2.01
C THR A 111 -16.14 -8.15 -1.30
N PRO A 112 -15.08 -8.89 -1.65
CA PRO A 112 -13.76 -8.66 -1.07
C PRO A 112 -13.28 -7.22 -1.32
N LEU A 113 -12.86 -6.55 -0.25
CA LEU A 113 -12.06 -5.33 -0.37
C LEU A 113 -10.61 -5.73 -0.60
N MET A 114 -10.04 -5.23 -1.68
CA MET A 114 -8.71 -5.56 -2.15
C MET A 114 -7.79 -4.35 -2.11
N TRP A 115 -6.48 -4.59 -2.13
CA TRP A 115 -5.47 -3.56 -2.34
C TRP A 115 -4.58 -3.97 -3.50
N ILE A 116 -4.43 -3.06 -4.44
CA ILE A 116 -3.62 -3.23 -5.65
C ILE A 116 -2.24 -2.63 -5.36
N GLU A 117 -1.21 -3.47 -5.43
CA GLU A 117 0.19 -3.01 -5.42
C GLU A 117 0.46 -2.12 -6.64
N PRO A 118 1.43 -1.19 -6.59
CA PRO A 118 1.70 -0.30 -7.72
C PRO A 118 1.88 -1.06 -9.03
N ALA A 119 0.98 -0.83 -9.99
CA ALA A 119 0.98 -1.48 -11.28
C ALA A 119 0.72 -0.50 -12.43
N ARG A 120 1.11 -0.88 -13.64
CA ARG A 120 0.77 -0.15 -14.86
C ARG A 120 -0.62 -0.56 -15.34
N LEU A 121 -1.40 0.42 -15.81
CA LEU A 121 -2.69 0.21 -16.45
C LEU A 121 -2.53 -0.60 -17.74
N ALA A 122 -3.43 -1.56 -17.94
CA ALA A 122 -3.60 -2.24 -19.22
C ALA A 122 -4.49 -1.41 -20.15
N ALA A 123 -4.25 -1.50 -21.45
CA ALA A 123 -5.14 -0.93 -22.47
C ALA A 123 -6.59 -1.41 -22.26
N GLY A 124 -7.54 -0.49 -22.49
CA GLY A 124 -8.96 -0.71 -22.25
C GLY A 124 -9.45 -0.28 -20.86
N ALA A 125 -8.58 0.24 -20.00
CA ALA A 125 -9.01 0.89 -18.76
C ALA A 125 -9.92 2.09 -19.04
N LYS A 126 -10.89 2.33 -18.16
CA LYS A 126 -11.94 3.34 -18.34
C LYS A 126 -12.10 4.18 -17.09
N LEU A 127 -12.24 5.49 -17.27
CA LEU A 127 -12.55 6.42 -16.20
C LEU A 127 -14.01 6.88 -16.34
N TRP A 128 -14.82 6.56 -15.34
CA TRP A 128 -16.24 6.88 -15.28
C TRP A 128 -16.51 7.94 -14.23
N ARG A 129 -17.43 8.86 -14.49
CA ARG A 129 -17.91 9.84 -13.53
C ARG A 129 -19.33 9.52 -13.09
N PHE A 130 -19.50 9.39 -11.78
CA PHE A 130 -20.79 9.17 -11.13
C PHE A 130 -21.29 10.49 -10.53
N HIS A 131 -22.59 10.73 -10.60
CA HIS A 131 -23.23 11.96 -10.11
C HIS A 131 -24.29 11.62 -9.07
N PRO A 132 -24.40 12.37 -7.96
CA PRO A 132 -25.43 12.14 -6.95
C PRO A 132 -26.84 12.15 -7.54
N GLY A 133 -27.65 11.12 -7.25
CA GLY A 133 -29.02 10.98 -7.74
C GLY A 133 -29.15 10.63 -9.23
N ASN A 134 -28.04 10.36 -9.93
CA ASN A 134 -28.05 9.89 -11.31
C ASN A 134 -27.41 8.50 -11.43
N ARG A 135 -28.22 7.53 -11.83
CA ARG A 135 -27.80 6.13 -11.99
C ARG A 135 -26.95 5.86 -13.22
N THR A 136 -26.88 6.79 -14.18
CA THR A 136 -26.12 6.61 -15.42
C THR A 136 -24.81 7.37 -15.33
N PRO A 137 -23.65 6.68 -15.16
CA PRO A 137 -22.36 7.35 -15.15
C PRO A 137 -21.96 7.84 -16.54
N GLU A 138 -21.13 8.87 -16.57
CA GLU A 138 -20.51 9.42 -17.78
C GLU A 138 -19.14 8.79 -18.00
N LEU A 139 -18.86 8.27 -19.21
CA LEU A 139 -17.51 7.86 -19.56
C LEU A 139 -16.67 9.11 -19.85
N ARG A 140 -15.61 9.33 -19.09
CA ARG A 140 -14.72 10.48 -19.26
C ARG A 140 -13.53 10.21 -20.16
N GLY A 141 -12.97 9.00 -20.05
CA GLY A 141 -11.82 8.62 -20.85
C GLY A 141 -11.56 7.12 -20.91
N VAL A 142 -10.79 6.74 -21.92
CA VAL A 142 -10.34 5.37 -22.17
C VAL A 142 -8.83 5.37 -22.34
N TYR A 143 -8.15 4.47 -21.64
CA TYR A 143 -6.71 4.28 -21.77
C TYR A 143 -6.41 3.31 -22.92
N HIS A 144 -5.55 3.70 -23.85
CA HIS A 144 -5.23 2.98 -25.10
C HIS A 144 -3.81 2.39 -25.10
N GLY A 145 -3.26 2.11 -23.92
CA GLY A 145 -1.91 1.59 -23.77
C GLY A 145 -0.84 2.68 -23.84
N ILE A 146 0.40 2.32 -23.56
CA ILE A 146 1.48 3.28 -23.26
C ILE A 146 1.89 4.15 -24.45
N ALA A 147 1.55 3.73 -25.68
CA ALA A 147 1.86 4.46 -26.90
C ALA A 147 0.93 5.66 -27.12
N TRP A 148 -0.34 5.50 -26.75
CA TRP A 148 -1.41 6.47 -27.02
C TRP A 148 -1.91 7.18 -25.77
N GLY A 149 -1.79 6.53 -24.61
CA GLY A 149 -2.23 7.06 -23.32
C GLY A 149 -3.75 7.17 -23.23
N TRP A 150 -4.22 8.20 -22.55
CA TRP A 150 -5.64 8.46 -22.31
C TRP A 150 -6.28 9.23 -23.46
N GLU A 151 -7.38 8.69 -24.00
CA GLU A 151 -8.32 9.45 -24.80
C GLU A 151 -9.33 10.14 -23.88
N THR A 152 -9.34 11.47 -23.88
CA THR A 152 -10.37 12.25 -23.19
C THR A 152 -11.59 12.41 -24.11
N LEU A 153 -12.73 11.80 -23.77
CA LEU A 153 -13.89 11.73 -24.67
C LEU A 153 -14.50 13.11 -24.97
N ALA A 154 -14.49 14.02 -24.00
CA ALA A 154 -15.00 15.38 -24.21
C ALA A 154 -14.18 16.19 -25.22
N LYS A 155 -12.86 15.91 -25.33
CA LYS A 155 -11.91 16.64 -26.18
C LYS A 155 -11.60 15.87 -27.48
N GLY A 156 -11.75 14.54 -27.49
CA GLY A 156 -11.28 13.65 -28.56
C GLY A 156 -9.75 13.66 -28.72
N THR A 157 -9.03 13.98 -27.65
CA THR A 157 -7.56 14.11 -27.65
C THR A 157 -6.91 12.98 -26.87
N PHE A 158 -5.76 12.54 -27.37
CA PHE A 158 -4.90 11.57 -26.70
C PHE A 158 -3.83 12.29 -25.90
N GLN A 159 -3.61 11.84 -24.68
CA GLN A 159 -2.57 12.33 -23.79
C GLN A 159 -1.82 11.14 -23.21
N ALA A 160 -0.53 11.04 -23.54
CA ALA A 160 0.36 10.02 -23.01
C ALA A 160 1.51 10.70 -22.28
N GLU A 161 1.93 10.09 -21.18
CA GLU A 161 3.18 10.43 -20.53
C GLU A 161 4.32 9.57 -21.07
N ALA A 162 5.57 10.02 -20.92
CA ALA A 162 6.72 9.15 -21.11
C ALA A 162 6.60 7.91 -20.19
N PRO A 163 6.60 6.68 -20.71
CA PRO A 163 6.42 5.50 -19.88
C PRO A 163 7.65 5.28 -18.99
N SER A 164 7.40 5.05 -17.70
CA SER A 164 8.47 4.68 -16.75
C SER A 164 9.03 3.28 -17.05
N GLN A 165 10.32 3.06 -16.77
CA GLN A 165 10.93 1.73 -16.84
C GLN A 165 10.77 0.94 -15.53
N LEU A 166 10.22 1.55 -14.46
CA LEU A 166 10.11 0.95 -13.11
C LEU A 166 8.75 0.30 -12.82
N ILE A 167 7.85 0.32 -13.81
CA ILE A 167 6.49 -0.20 -13.66
C ILE A 167 5.97 -0.66 -15.03
N GLY A 168 5.33 -1.82 -15.09
CA GLY A 168 4.86 -2.45 -16.31
C GLY A 168 5.96 -3.16 -17.13
N PRO A 169 5.55 -3.79 -18.24
CA PRO A 169 6.43 -4.60 -19.06
C PRO A 169 7.53 -3.78 -19.75
N VAL A 170 8.73 -4.33 -19.79
CA VAL A 170 9.89 -3.83 -20.51
C VAL A 170 10.59 -4.97 -21.28
N VAL A 171 11.43 -4.60 -22.24
CA VAL A 171 12.38 -5.50 -22.91
C VAL A 171 13.75 -4.87 -22.97
N ASP A 172 14.79 -5.70 -22.96
CA ASP A 172 16.16 -5.25 -23.21
C ASP A 172 16.43 -5.09 -24.70
N ARG A 173 17.09 -3.98 -25.05
CA ARG A 173 17.68 -3.72 -26.37
C ARG A 173 19.15 -3.36 -26.20
N ASP A 174 19.93 -3.49 -27.27
CA ASP A 174 21.37 -3.13 -27.27
C ASP A 174 21.65 -1.67 -26.85
N TRP A 175 20.63 -0.82 -26.89
CA TRP A 175 20.69 0.61 -26.56
C TRP A 175 19.94 0.98 -25.27
N GLY A 176 19.33 0.02 -24.57
CA GLY A 176 18.70 0.24 -23.27
C GLY A 176 17.42 -0.57 -23.04
N ILE A 177 16.85 -0.39 -21.84
CA ILE A 177 15.57 -0.98 -21.44
C ILE A 177 14.43 -0.16 -22.05
N VAL A 178 13.48 -0.83 -22.69
CA VAL A 178 12.39 -0.16 -23.42
C VAL A 178 11.04 -0.60 -22.85
N PRO A 179 10.19 0.32 -22.37
CA PRO A 179 8.81 0.02 -22.01
C PRO A 179 8.02 -0.52 -23.20
N VAL A 180 7.17 -1.50 -22.93
CA VAL A 180 6.38 -2.15 -23.98
C VAL A 180 4.91 -2.33 -23.60
N GLU A 181 4.05 -2.25 -24.60
CA GLU A 181 2.70 -2.79 -24.55
C GLU A 181 2.72 -4.19 -25.14
N VAL A 182 2.03 -5.14 -24.50
CA VAL A 182 1.99 -6.54 -24.95
C VAL A 182 0.60 -6.89 -25.45
N GLU A 183 0.54 -7.38 -26.69
CA GLU A 183 -0.69 -7.89 -27.29
C GLU A 183 -0.71 -9.41 -27.14
N ALA A 184 -1.71 -9.94 -26.44
CA ALA A 184 -1.88 -11.38 -26.24
C ALA A 184 -3.36 -11.78 -26.28
N GLN A 185 -3.71 -12.75 -27.12
CA GLN A 185 -5.03 -13.41 -27.11
C GLN A 185 -5.03 -14.75 -26.39
N GLY A 186 -3.87 -15.22 -25.94
CA GLY A 186 -3.69 -16.49 -25.24
C GLY A 186 -2.49 -16.45 -24.30
N PRO A 187 -1.93 -17.62 -23.93
CA PRO A 187 -0.86 -17.68 -22.92
C PRO A 187 0.46 -17.10 -23.39
N ILE A 188 0.67 -16.98 -24.70
CA ILE A 188 1.87 -16.47 -25.36
C ILE A 188 1.50 -15.16 -26.07
N PRO A 189 2.33 -14.10 -26.00
CA PRO A 189 2.09 -12.87 -26.75
C PRO A 189 2.11 -13.09 -28.26
N ASP A 190 1.30 -12.30 -28.96
CA ASP A 190 1.27 -12.23 -30.42
C ASP A 190 2.25 -11.15 -30.92
N ALA A 191 2.33 -10.03 -30.20
CA ALA A 191 3.19 -8.90 -30.56
C ALA A 191 3.52 -8.02 -29.36
N VAL A 192 4.52 -7.17 -29.58
CA VAL A 192 5.01 -6.20 -28.61
C VAL A 192 5.14 -4.84 -29.28
N THR A 193 4.60 -3.81 -28.66
CA THR A 193 4.78 -2.42 -29.10
C THR A 193 5.77 -1.73 -28.18
N LEU A 194 6.98 -1.47 -28.70
CA LEU A 194 8.03 -0.72 -28.03
C LEU A 194 7.69 0.77 -28.05
N VAL A 195 7.84 1.45 -26.92
CA VAL A 195 7.53 2.88 -26.81
C VAL A 195 8.68 3.64 -26.16
N PHE A 196 9.02 4.79 -26.75
CA PHE A 196 10.11 5.63 -26.28
C PHE A 196 9.76 7.12 -26.37
N PRO A 197 10.23 7.96 -25.41
CA PRO A 197 9.89 9.39 -25.39
C PRO A 197 10.65 10.23 -26.42
N SER A 198 11.76 9.73 -26.95
CA SER A 198 12.58 10.40 -27.97
C SER A 198 12.82 9.50 -29.19
N GLU A 199 13.38 10.04 -30.26
CA GLU A 199 13.70 9.25 -31.47
C GLU A 199 14.72 8.16 -31.13
N PRO A 200 14.35 6.87 -31.23
CA PRO A 200 15.26 5.78 -30.89
C PRO A 200 16.34 5.60 -31.94
N PRO A 201 17.50 5.00 -31.58
CA PRO A 201 18.56 4.70 -32.54
C PRO A 201 18.24 3.53 -33.48
N GLU A 202 17.09 2.86 -33.28
CA GLU A 202 16.64 1.71 -34.05
C GLU A 202 15.63 2.14 -35.14
N GLU A 203 15.79 1.61 -36.35
CA GLU A 203 14.87 1.90 -37.46
C GLU A 203 13.46 1.29 -37.25
N GLY A 204 12.45 1.90 -37.88
CA GLY A 204 11.08 1.41 -37.92
C GLY A 204 10.18 1.93 -36.79
N PHE A 205 10.67 2.86 -35.97
CA PHE A 205 9.83 3.63 -35.07
C PHE A 205 9.11 4.75 -35.84
N GLU A 206 7.85 4.97 -35.49
CA GLU A 206 7.04 6.07 -35.99
C GLU A 206 6.69 7.01 -34.85
N ARG A 207 6.74 8.32 -35.12
CA ARG A 207 6.31 9.33 -34.17
C ARG A 207 4.78 9.43 -34.17
N LEU A 208 4.17 9.18 -33.02
CA LEU A 208 2.73 9.21 -32.82
C LEU A 208 2.22 10.63 -32.53
N PRO A 209 0.91 10.89 -32.71
CA PRO A 209 0.25 12.12 -32.27
C PRO A 209 0.42 12.44 -30.77
N SER A 210 0.62 11.42 -29.92
CA SER A 210 0.97 11.57 -28.51
C SER A 210 2.35 12.21 -28.28
N GLY A 211 3.17 12.32 -29.34
CA GLY A 211 4.53 12.83 -29.29
C GLY A 211 5.59 11.76 -29.04
N LEU A 212 5.17 10.57 -28.58
CA LEU A 212 6.02 9.40 -28.35
C LEU A 212 6.39 8.71 -29.67
N TRP A 213 7.45 7.90 -29.62
CA TRP A 213 7.85 7.02 -30.71
C TRP A 213 7.44 5.59 -30.41
N ALA A 214 6.83 4.92 -31.37
CA ALA A 214 6.41 3.54 -31.20
C ALA A 214 6.83 2.65 -32.36
N LYS A 215 7.13 1.38 -32.06
CA LYS A 215 7.41 0.32 -33.04
C LYS A 215 6.75 -0.97 -32.59
N ARG A 216 5.86 -1.51 -33.41
CA ARG A 216 5.27 -2.83 -33.20
C ARG A 216 6.12 -3.91 -33.86
N ILE A 217 6.46 -4.95 -33.11
CA ILE A 217 7.17 -6.14 -33.60
C ILE A 217 6.39 -7.41 -33.27
N GLU A 218 6.61 -8.46 -34.05
CA GLU A 218 6.11 -9.80 -33.74
C GLU A 218 6.83 -10.35 -32.50
N TYR A 219 6.10 -11.05 -31.63
CA TYR A 219 6.68 -11.67 -30.46
C TYR A 219 7.63 -12.81 -30.86
N HIS A 220 8.73 -12.94 -30.11
CA HIS A 220 9.56 -14.12 -30.11
C HIS A 220 10.22 -14.31 -28.74
N ASP A 221 10.54 -15.54 -28.35
CA ASP A 221 11.06 -15.88 -27.02
C ASP A 221 12.32 -15.08 -26.63
N GLY A 222 13.13 -14.69 -27.62
CA GLY A 222 14.33 -13.87 -27.39
C GLY A 222 14.07 -12.41 -26.94
N LEU A 223 12.83 -11.95 -26.85
CA LEU A 223 12.52 -10.61 -26.33
C LEU A 223 12.62 -10.51 -24.80
N ASP A 224 12.51 -11.63 -24.09
CA ASP A 224 12.53 -11.72 -22.62
C ASP A 224 11.77 -10.58 -21.93
N ILE A 225 10.43 -10.65 -21.93
CA ILE A 225 9.58 -9.59 -21.36
C ILE A 225 9.52 -9.74 -19.84
N TYR A 226 9.83 -8.67 -19.11
CA TYR A 226 9.78 -8.63 -17.65
C TYR A 226 9.24 -7.27 -17.16
N GLU A 227 8.89 -7.17 -15.88
CA GLU A 227 8.70 -5.91 -15.17
C GLU A 227 9.91 -5.66 -14.28
N ASN A 228 10.47 -4.46 -14.35
CA ASN A 228 11.54 -4.05 -13.45
C ASN A 228 10.95 -3.35 -12.23
N GLU A 229 11.14 -3.92 -11.05
CA GLU A 229 10.73 -3.32 -9.80
C GLU A 229 11.94 -2.76 -9.06
N LEU A 230 11.86 -1.48 -8.70
CA LEU A 230 12.82 -0.85 -7.81
C LEU A 230 12.16 -0.58 -6.47
N LEU A 231 12.65 -1.24 -5.44
CA LEU A 231 12.25 -1.08 -4.05
C LEU A 231 13.30 -0.24 -3.32
N GLY A 232 12.89 0.47 -2.28
CA GLY A 232 13.77 1.23 -1.42
C GLY A 232 13.04 1.75 -0.21
N ARG A 233 13.68 2.67 0.53
CA ARG A 233 13.09 3.30 1.71
C ARG A 233 13.22 4.81 1.63
N VAL A 234 12.12 5.50 1.93
CA VAL A 234 12.06 6.95 2.05
C VAL A 234 11.52 7.28 3.43
N SER A 235 12.24 8.10 4.19
CA SER A 235 11.89 8.40 5.59
C SER A 235 11.59 7.13 6.40
N GLU A 236 12.40 6.08 6.20
CA GLU A 236 12.31 4.77 6.86
C GLU A 236 11.13 3.89 6.41
N ILE A 237 10.26 4.37 5.53
CA ILE A 237 9.10 3.62 5.04
C ILE A 237 9.49 2.81 3.80
N PRO A 238 9.24 1.49 3.80
CA PRO A 238 9.39 0.66 2.60
C PRO A 238 8.49 1.15 1.46
N CYS A 239 9.10 1.39 0.31
CA CYS A 239 8.45 1.93 -0.87
C CYS A 239 8.78 1.12 -2.13
N ARG A 240 7.87 1.18 -3.10
CA ARG A 240 8.15 0.90 -4.50
C ARG A 240 8.33 2.23 -5.25
N LEU A 241 9.44 2.37 -5.94
CA LEU A 241 9.69 3.51 -6.83
C LEU A 241 8.97 3.21 -8.15
N VAL A 242 8.09 4.12 -8.56
CA VAL A 242 7.26 3.94 -9.76
C VAL A 242 7.75 4.80 -10.92
N ARG A 243 8.52 5.84 -10.63
CA ARG A 243 8.96 6.82 -11.63
C ARG A 243 10.21 7.54 -11.21
N LEU A 244 11.07 7.86 -12.17
CA LEU A 244 12.19 8.79 -12.01
C LEU A 244 11.94 10.04 -12.83
N MET A 245 12.21 11.20 -12.25
CA MET A 245 11.94 12.52 -12.83
C MET A 245 13.14 13.43 -12.57
N ARG A 246 13.39 14.38 -13.46
CA ARG A 246 14.35 15.46 -13.20
C ARG A 246 13.61 16.78 -13.06
N ASP A 247 14.01 17.58 -12.08
CA ASP A 247 13.52 18.95 -11.94
C ASP A 247 14.27 19.92 -12.88
N GLU A 248 13.95 21.22 -12.77
CA GLU A 248 14.58 22.28 -13.56
C GLU A 248 16.10 22.39 -13.30
N ASP A 249 16.54 22.06 -12.08
CA ASP A 249 17.94 22.07 -11.66
C ASP A 249 18.68 20.75 -11.99
N SER A 250 18.03 19.84 -12.73
CA SER A 250 18.53 18.50 -13.10
C SER A 250 18.73 17.53 -11.93
N THR A 251 18.21 17.86 -10.74
CA THR A 251 18.15 16.95 -9.59
C THR A 251 17.22 15.78 -9.92
N LEU A 252 17.69 14.56 -9.66
CA LEU A 252 16.93 13.35 -9.92
C LEU A 252 16.03 13.03 -8.71
N TYR A 253 14.72 13.03 -8.94
CA TYR A 253 13.71 12.61 -7.97
C TYR A 253 13.12 11.26 -8.35
N ALA A 254 12.72 10.48 -7.35
CA ALA A 254 11.84 9.35 -7.54
C ALA A 254 10.45 9.65 -6.97
N GLN A 255 9.42 9.25 -7.70
CA GLN A 255 8.09 9.08 -7.12
C GLN A 255 8.06 7.71 -6.45
N ALA A 256 7.88 7.71 -5.14
CA ALA A 256 7.85 6.52 -4.29
C ALA A 256 6.44 6.34 -3.73
N VAL A 257 5.94 5.10 -3.79
CA VAL A 257 4.65 4.70 -3.21
C VAL A 257 4.92 3.75 -2.06
N ALA A 258 4.37 4.04 -0.89
CA ALA A 258 4.51 3.17 0.27
C ALA A 258 3.90 1.79 -0.01
N VAL A 259 4.67 0.73 0.22
CA VAL A 259 4.16 -0.66 0.21
C VAL A 259 3.83 -1.14 1.62
N PHE A 260 4.36 -0.44 2.63
CA PHE A 260 3.92 -0.52 4.02
C PHE A 260 2.78 0.48 4.24
N VAL A 261 1.53 0.02 4.16
CA VAL A 261 0.35 0.89 4.15
C VAL A 261 -0.13 1.15 5.57
N ASP A 262 0.40 2.19 6.19
CA ASP A 262 -0.02 2.67 7.51
C ASP A 262 -0.24 4.18 7.46
N GLY A 263 -1.49 4.62 7.41
CA GLY A 263 -1.81 6.00 7.03
C GLY A 263 -1.32 7.07 7.99
N LEU A 264 -1.51 6.85 9.29
CA LEU A 264 -1.06 7.79 10.32
C LEU A 264 0.48 7.83 10.35
N TYR A 265 1.12 6.67 10.30
CA TYR A 265 2.57 6.56 10.30
C TYR A 265 3.19 7.18 9.04
N ALA A 266 2.63 6.91 7.86
CA ALA A 266 3.11 7.43 6.58
C ALA A 266 3.01 8.96 6.50
N GLN A 267 1.90 9.54 6.93
CA GLN A 267 1.75 11.00 6.93
C GLN A 267 2.66 11.67 7.95
N GLY A 268 2.88 11.06 9.13
CA GLY A 268 3.88 11.52 10.10
C GLY A 268 5.30 11.59 9.52
N LYS A 269 5.60 10.74 8.54
CA LYS A 269 6.88 10.70 7.82
C LYS A 269 6.89 11.50 6.51
N GLY A 270 5.87 12.33 6.27
CA GLY A 270 5.82 13.27 5.16
C GLY A 270 5.19 12.75 3.87
N PHE A 271 4.58 11.56 3.87
CA PHE A 271 3.87 11.06 2.70
C PHE A 271 2.51 11.74 2.53
N HIS A 272 2.11 11.93 1.29
CA HIS A 272 0.80 12.47 0.93
C HIS A 272 -0.19 11.33 0.68
N ARG A 273 -1.37 11.41 1.31
CA ARG A 273 -2.49 10.51 1.01
C ARG A 273 -3.10 10.91 -0.33
N TYR A 274 -2.80 10.15 -1.38
CA TYR A 274 -3.21 10.44 -2.76
C TYR A 274 -4.57 9.81 -3.12
N GLY A 275 -4.92 8.73 -2.42
CA GLY A 275 -6.17 7.99 -2.55
C GLY A 275 -6.31 6.99 -1.40
N PRO A 276 -7.43 6.25 -1.33
CA PRO A 276 -7.64 5.24 -0.29
C PRO A 276 -6.57 4.13 -0.35
N GLY A 277 -5.84 3.94 0.75
CA GLY A 277 -4.74 2.98 0.84
C GLY A 277 -3.51 3.37 0.00
N VAL A 278 -3.35 4.65 -0.35
CA VAL A 278 -2.27 5.14 -1.19
C VAL A 278 -1.56 6.33 -0.55
N TYR A 279 -0.29 6.12 -0.22
CA TYR A 279 0.60 7.15 0.32
C TYR A 279 1.82 7.27 -0.57
N LEU A 280 2.07 8.47 -1.09
CA LEU A 280 3.18 8.74 -2.01
C LEU A 280 4.02 9.93 -1.57
N VAL A 281 5.26 9.94 -2.05
CA VAL A 281 6.19 11.05 -1.87
C VAL A 281 7.07 11.17 -3.10
N ASN A 282 7.42 12.40 -3.46
CA ASN A 282 8.50 12.65 -4.40
C ASN A 282 9.76 12.94 -3.57
N ALA A 283 10.75 12.07 -3.66
CA ALA A 283 11.99 12.18 -2.87
C ALA A 283 13.19 12.36 -3.81
N PRO A 284 14.19 13.19 -3.45
CA PRO A 284 15.49 13.15 -4.10
C PRO A 284 16.03 11.72 -4.10
N SER A 285 16.57 11.27 -5.23
CA SER A 285 17.13 9.92 -5.35
C SER A 285 18.25 9.63 -4.34
N GLU A 286 18.97 10.67 -3.89
CA GLU A 286 20.01 10.55 -2.85
C GLU A 286 19.47 10.27 -1.44
N ASP A 287 18.18 10.56 -1.18
CA ASP A 287 17.53 10.30 0.10
C ASP A 287 16.95 8.88 0.19
N ILE A 288 17.07 8.09 -0.88
CA ILE A 288 16.54 6.74 -0.99
C ILE A 288 17.59 5.77 -0.47
N THR A 289 17.19 4.97 0.51
CA THR A 289 18.07 4.00 1.18
C THR A 289 17.61 2.58 0.92
N ASP A 290 18.51 1.60 1.16
CA ASP A 290 18.22 0.18 1.04
C ASP A 290 17.63 -0.24 -0.33
N GLU A 291 18.13 0.37 -1.41
CA GLU A 291 17.63 0.10 -2.77
C GLU A 291 17.84 -1.36 -3.19
N GLN A 292 16.80 -1.96 -3.76
CA GLN A 292 16.81 -3.32 -4.30
C GLN A 292 16.07 -3.37 -5.62
N THR A 293 16.68 -4.00 -6.62
CA THR A 293 16.08 -4.21 -7.94
C THR A 293 15.66 -5.66 -8.11
N ARG A 294 14.47 -5.87 -8.67
CA ARG A 294 13.92 -7.19 -8.98
C ARG A 294 13.33 -7.20 -10.38
N GLU A 295 13.70 -8.20 -11.17
CA GLU A 295 13.02 -8.51 -12.42
C GLU A 295 11.92 -9.54 -12.18
N VAL A 296 10.69 -9.19 -12.53
CA VAL A 296 9.52 -10.07 -12.42
C VAL A 296 9.10 -10.54 -13.81
N ARG A 297 8.88 -11.83 -13.99
CA ARG A 297 8.40 -12.43 -15.24
C ARG A 297 7.07 -13.12 -15.01
N THR A 298 6.17 -13.04 -15.98
CA THR A 298 4.91 -13.81 -15.94
C THR A 298 5.08 -15.19 -16.56
N MET A 299 4.37 -16.17 -16.02
CA MET A 299 4.29 -17.52 -16.60
C MET A 299 3.18 -17.65 -17.66
N SER A 300 2.24 -16.71 -17.72
CA SER A 300 1.13 -16.72 -18.69
C SER A 300 0.61 -15.30 -18.94
N TRP A 301 0.25 -15.03 -20.19
CA TRP A 301 -0.47 -13.82 -20.61
C TRP A 301 -1.98 -14.01 -20.70
N ASP A 302 -2.48 -15.23 -20.52
CA ASP A 302 -3.92 -15.53 -20.50
C ASP A 302 -4.56 -15.13 -19.17
N MET A 303 -5.52 -14.20 -19.23
CA MET A 303 -6.23 -13.62 -18.08
C MET A 303 -7.66 -14.15 -17.91
N ALA A 304 -8.10 -15.14 -18.71
CA ALA A 304 -9.51 -15.57 -18.74
C ALA A 304 -10.03 -16.09 -17.39
N ASP A 305 -9.17 -16.78 -16.64
CA ASP A 305 -9.47 -17.46 -15.37
C ASP A 305 -8.65 -16.89 -14.19
N ARG A 306 -8.08 -15.68 -14.34
CA ARG A 306 -7.30 -15.04 -13.26
C ARG A 306 -8.21 -14.69 -12.08
N GLU A 307 -7.83 -15.12 -10.88
CA GLU A 307 -8.51 -14.72 -9.65
C GLU A 307 -8.32 -13.23 -9.35
N ALA A 308 -9.30 -12.61 -8.69
CA ALA A 308 -9.23 -11.18 -8.38
C ALA A 308 -8.10 -10.86 -7.38
N ILE A 309 -7.91 -11.71 -6.37
CA ILE A 309 -6.80 -11.65 -5.42
C ILE A 309 -5.72 -12.61 -5.91
N THR A 310 -4.55 -12.08 -6.22
CA THR A 310 -3.47 -12.86 -6.84
C THR A 310 -2.39 -13.28 -5.85
N LEU A 311 -2.34 -12.62 -4.69
CA LEU A 311 -1.34 -12.86 -3.64
C LEU A 311 -2.04 -13.32 -2.36
N VAL A 312 -2.09 -14.63 -2.18
CA VAL A 312 -2.65 -15.28 -0.99
C VAL A 312 -1.51 -15.81 -0.12
N PRO A 313 -1.51 -15.56 1.20
CA PRO A 313 -0.50 -16.14 2.09
C PRO A 313 -0.48 -17.67 2.00
N THR A 314 0.72 -18.24 1.93
CA THR A 314 0.92 -19.70 1.85
C THR A 314 0.86 -20.38 3.21
N GLN A 315 0.99 -19.62 4.30
CA GLN A 315 0.94 -20.10 5.67
C GLN A 315 -0.13 -19.33 6.45
N GLU A 316 -0.93 -20.08 7.21
CA GLU A 316 -1.91 -19.50 8.13
C GLU A 316 -1.20 -18.81 9.30
N ARG A 317 -1.53 -17.54 9.51
CA ARG A 317 -1.06 -16.72 10.62
C ARG A 317 -1.88 -17.01 11.89
N SER A 318 -1.21 -17.10 13.04
CA SER A 318 -1.84 -17.21 14.36
C SER A 318 -1.43 -16.06 15.27
N ASN A 319 -2.42 -15.26 15.67
CA ASN A 319 -2.24 -14.18 16.65
C ASN A 319 -2.24 -14.67 18.10
N ASP A 320 -2.31 -15.98 18.32
CA ASP A 320 -2.26 -16.61 19.65
C ASP A 320 -0.92 -17.29 19.90
N ASN A 321 0.00 -17.21 18.95
CA ASN A 321 1.35 -17.73 19.08
C ASN A 321 2.33 -16.58 19.36
N PRO A 322 2.82 -16.42 20.61
CA PRO A 322 3.79 -15.38 20.96
C PRO A 322 5.05 -15.39 20.11
N GLY A 323 5.54 -16.58 19.73
CA GLY A 323 6.73 -16.71 18.91
C GLY A 323 6.51 -16.20 17.49
N MET A 324 5.31 -16.39 16.92
CA MET A 324 4.96 -15.84 15.62
C MET A 324 4.79 -14.31 15.70
N LEU A 325 4.08 -13.80 16.70
CA LEU A 325 3.94 -12.36 16.92
C LEU A 325 5.29 -11.66 17.11
N THR A 326 6.20 -12.26 17.87
CA THR A 326 7.55 -11.72 18.09
C THR A 326 8.36 -11.64 16.79
N ARG A 327 8.22 -12.63 15.90
CA ARG A 327 8.85 -12.59 14.56
C ARG A 327 8.25 -11.51 13.68
N GLU A 328 6.93 -11.34 13.69
CA GLU A 328 6.26 -10.27 12.93
C GLU A 328 6.66 -8.88 13.46
N ILE A 329 6.72 -8.70 14.77
CA ILE A 329 7.26 -7.50 15.42
C ILE A 329 8.69 -7.23 14.94
N HIS A 330 9.55 -8.25 14.98
CA HIS A 330 10.93 -8.13 14.52
C HIS A 330 10.99 -7.70 13.05
N SER A 331 10.20 -8.32 12.16
CA SER A 331 10.12 -7.95 10.75
C SER A 331 9.72 -6.48 10.56
N ILE A 332 8.69 -6.01 11.27
CA ILE A 332 8.25 -4.60 11.17
C ILE A 332 9.33 -3.64 11.68
N VAL A 333 9.99 -3.97 12.81
CA VAL A 333 11.12 -3.16 13.30
C VAL A 333 12.25 -3.14 12.29
N GLY A 334 12.63 -4.27 11.71
CA GLY A 334 13.69 -4.33 10.69
C GLY A 334 13.35 -3.50 9.44
N MET A 335 12.08 -3.43 9.07
CA MET A 335 11.60 -2.64 7.93
C MET A 335 11.43 -1.15 8.21
N THR A 336 11.34 -0.73 9.48
CA THR A 336 11.03 0.66 9.86
C THR A 336 12.12 1.32 10.72
N ALA A 337 13.13 0.58 11.17
CA ALA A 337 14.29 1.13 11.86
C ALA A 337 15.20 1.92 10.89
N PRO A 338 15.87 3.00 11.35
CA PRO A 338 16.76 3.81 10.52
C PRO A 338 17.80 2.99 9.73
N HIS A 339 18.19 3.46 8.54
CA HIS A 339 19.27 2.82 7.78
C HIS A 339 20.56 2.73 8.63
N GLY A 340 21.22 1.56 8.59
CA GLY A 340 22.45 1.33 9.35
C GLY A 340 22.27 1.09 10.85
N TRP A 341 21.04 0.85 11.33
CA TRP A 341 20.79 0.54 12.74
C TRP A 341 21.50 -0.75 13.20
N SER A 342 21.96 -0.78 14.46
CA SER A 342 22.59 -1.95 15.07
C SER A 342 21.78 -2.57 16.22
N GLU A 343 20.93 -1.77 16.85
CA GLU A 343 20.03 -2.19 17.92
C GLU A 343 18.81 -1.28 17.93
N ALA A 344 17.62 -1.83 18.12
CA ALA A 344 16.39 -1.07 18.26
C ALA A 344 15.75 -1.45 19.59
N ARG A 345 15.30 -0.44 20.34
CA ARG A 345 14.68 -0.62 21.65
C ARG A 345 13.37 0.13 21.73
N ILE A 346 12.32 -0.58 22.12
CA ILE A 346 10.97 -0.03 22.31
C ILE A 346 10.50 -0.38 23.71
N VAL A 347 10.09 0.62 24.48
CA VAL A 347 9.42 0.44 25.76
C VAL A 347 7.99 0.92 25.61
N MET A 348 7.04 0.01 25.78
CA MET A 348 5.63 0.29 25.58
C MET A 348 4.86 -0.03 26.87
N GLN A 349 4.17 0.96 27.41
CA GLN A 349 3.20 0.80 28.48
C GLN A 349 1.80 0.76 27.88
N ILE A 350 1.04 -0.28 28.21
CA ILE A 350 -0.35 -0.46 27.77
C ILE A 350 -1.20 -0.72 29.01
N VAL A 351 -2.07 0.23 29.36
CA VAL A 351 -2.98 0.14 30.52
C VAL A 351 -4.37 0.60 30.08
N GLY A 352 -5.34 -0.32 30.12
CA GLY A 352 -6.66 -0.07 29.55
C GLY A 352 -6.53 0.17 28.04
N THR A 353 -7.09 1.28 27.55
CA THR A 353 -6.91 1.74 26.18
C THR A 353 -5.72 2.70 26.00
N ARG A 354 -5.06 3.12 27.08
CA ARG A 354 -3.94 4.07 27.06
C ARG A 354 -2.64 3.37 26.65
N VAL A 355 -2.01 3.90 25.61
CA VAL A 355 -0.67 3.49 25.16
C VAL A 355 0.31 4.65 25.32
N ASN A 356 1.42 4.41 26.02
CA ASN A 356 2.55 5.35 26.08
C ASN A 356 3.82 4.58 25.68
N PHE A 357 4.72 5.20 24.92
CA PHE A 357 5.95 4.52 24.49
C PHE A 357 7.15 5.45 24.39
N THR A 358 8.33 4.83 24.40
CA THR A 358 9.57 5.40 23.86
C THR A 358 10.18 4.39 22.91
N ALA A 359 10.73 4.88 21.80
CA ALA A 359 11.42 4.06 20.82
C ALA A 359 12.69 4.76 20.37
N SER A 360 13.75 3.98 20.19
CA SER A 360 15.04 4.48 19.70
C SER A 360 15.81 3.37 18.99
N ALA A 361 16.66 3.75 18.05
CA ALA A 361 17.62 2.86 17.41
C ALA A 361 19.04 3.40 17.56
N MET A 362 20.01 2.50 17.71
CA MET A 362 21.43 2.84 17.68
C MET A 362 21.91 2.88 16.22
N VAL A 363 22.42 4.01 15.77
CA VAL A 363 22.97 4.24 14.42
C VAL A 363 24.36 4.85 14.59
N GLU A 364 25.39 4.19 14.04
CA GLU A 364 26.80 4.64 14.16
C GLU A 364 27.26 4.95 15.60
N GLY A 365 26.67 4.28 16.59
CA GLY A 365 26.98 4.48 18.02
C GLY A 365 26.20 5.61 18.69
N GLU A 366 25.30 6.29 17.98
CA GLU A 366 24.38 7.29 18.53
C GLU A 366 22.95 6.75 18.66
N SER A 367 22.25 7.15 19.73
CA SER A 367 20.85 6.78 19.94
C SER A 367 19.94 7.77 19.22
N VAL A 368 19.30 7.31 18.14
CA VAL A 368 18.34 8.07 17.34
C VAL A 368 16.92 7.76 17.85
N PRO A 369 16.15 8.76 18.33
CA PRO A 369 14.78 8.55 18.77
C PRO A 369 13.83 8.32 17.59
N SER A 370 12.84 7.44 17.76
CA SER A 370 11.71 7.27 16.83
C SER A 370 10.44 7.78 17.52
N PRO A 371 9.98 9.01 17.21
CA PRO A 371 8.81 9.61 17.85
C PRO A 371 7.50 8.92 17.43
N ASP A 372 7.48 8.28 16.27
CA ASP A 372 6.33 7.56 15.72
C ASP A 372 6.62 6.06 15.65
N LEU A 373 5.58 5.25 15.81
CA LEU A 373 5.63 3.80 15.63
C LEU A 373 4.56 3.36 14.64
N PRO A 374 4.84 2.34 13.81
CA PRO A 374 3.80 1.67 13.06
C PRO A 374 2.66 1.16 13.94
N THR A 375 1.42 1.38 13.50
CA THR A 375 0.19 0.94 14.15
C THR A 375 0.19 -0.57 14.37
N ALA A 376 0.71 -1.33 13.40
CA ALA A 376 0.84 -2.78 13.49
C ALA A 376 1.71 -3.23 14.69
N LEU A 377 2.78 -2.51 15.03
CA LEU A 377 3.58 -2.82 16.23
C LEU A 377 2.75 -2.67 17.51
N VAL A 378 1.97 -1.60 17.62
CA VAL A 378 1.09 -1.37 18.77
C VAL A 378 0.06 -2.50 18.89
N GLN A 379 -0.56 -2.91 17.77
CA GLN A 379 -1.52 -3.99 17.74
C GLN A 379 -0.89 -5.35 18.11
N TYR A 380 0.32 -5.65 17.63
CA TYR A 380 1.01 -6.90 17.93
C TYR A 380 1.47 -6.95 19.39
N MET A 381 1.97 -5.85 19.94
CA MET A 381 2.34 -5.73 21.34
C MET A 381 1.12 -5.84 22.26
N GLY A 382 0.00 -5.21 21.89
CA GLY A 382 -1.28 -5.36 22.59
C GLY A 382 -1.80 -6.81 22.56
N ARG A 383 -1.65 -7.51 21.43
CA ARG A 383 -1.98 -8.93 21.36
C ARG A 383 -1.04 -9.78 22.21
N LEU A 384 0.26 -9.48 22.21
CA LEU A 384 1.25 -10.17 23.03
C LEU A 384 0.92 -10.02 24.53
N LYS A 385 0.54 -8.81 24.97
CA LYS A 385 -0.01 -8.55 26.31
C LYS A 385 -1.20 -9.47 26.62
N ALA A 386 -2.19 -9.50 25.74
CA ALA A 386 -3.39 -10.33 25.93
C ALA A 386 -3.07 -11.83 26.02
N THR A 387 -2.15 -12.34 25.20
CA THR A 387 -1.76 -13.77 25.22
C THR A 387 -1.02 -14.19 26.50
N HIS A 388 -0.43 -13.23 27.24
CA HIS A 388 0.27 -13.49 28.51
C HIS A 388 -0.58 -13.16 29.75
N ALA A 389 -1.81 -12.69 29.55
CA ALA A 389 -2.71 -12.39 30.64
C ALA A 389 -3.09 -13.65 31.43
N ASN A 390 -3.13 -13.54 32.76
CA ASN A 390 -3.59 -14.61 33.64
C ASN A 390 -4.31 -14.01 34.85
N LEU A 391 -5.21 -14.79 35.47
CA LEU A 391 -6.06 -14.29 36.56
C LEU A 391 -5.29 -13.87 37.81
N HIS A 392 -4.11 -14.43 38.08
CA HIS A 392 -3.37 -14.12 39.31
C HIS A 392 -2.70 -12.74 39.23
N ARG A 393 -2.02 -12.45 38.12
CA ARG A 393 -1.22 -11.22 37.94
C ARG A 393 -1.82 -10.22 36.95
N GLY A 394 -2.89 -10.57 36.25
CA GLY A 394 -3.42 -9.81 35.13
C GLY A 394 -2.54 -9.96 33.89
N ALA A 395 -2.50 -8.90 33.07
CA ALA A 395 -1.64 -8.80 31.89
C ALA A 395 -0.36 -7.99 32.19
N PRO A 396 0.71 -8.15 31.39
CA PRO A 396 1.87 -7.26 31.47
C PRO A 396 1.46 -5.81 31.31
N LEU A 397 1.99 -4.92 32.14
CA LEU A 397 1.72 -3.47 32.10
C LEU A 397 2.74 -2.72 31.26
N THR A 398 3.97 -3.24 31.19
CA THR A 398 5.05 -2.76 30.32
C THR A 398 5.62 -3.90 29.50
N LEU A 399 5.86 -3.63 28.21
CA LEU A 399 6.50 -4.53 27.26
C LEU A 399 7.78 -3.83 26.76
N ILE A 400 8.92 -4.51 26.89
CA ILE A 400 10.22 -4.01 26.46
C ILE A 400 10.73 -4.91 25.34
N LEU A 401 10.82 -4.35 24.14
CA LEU A 401 11.37 -5.00 22.97
C LEU A 401 12.80 -4.52 22.74
N GLU A 402 13.70 -5.46 22.55
CA GLU A 402 15.06 -5.25 22.08
C GLU A 402 15.27 -6.11 20.83
N CYS A 403 15.62 -5.48 19.72
CA CYS A 403 15.85 -6.14 18.43
C CYS A 403 17.25 -5.84 17.92
N ARG A 404 17.81 -6.76 17.14
CA ARG A 404 19.05 -6.58 16.37
C ARG A 404 18.86 -7.04 14.93
N PRO A 405 19.59 -6.47 13.94
CA PRO A 405 19.40 -6.81 12.52
C PRO A 405 19.66 -8.28 12.16
N ASP A 406 20.35 -9.04 13.01
CA ASP A 406 20.69 -10.45 12.81
C ASP A 406 19.53 -11.42 13.09
N GLY A 407 18.36 -10.90 13.45
CA GLY A 407 17.19 -11.69 13.80
C GLY A 407 17.03 -11.94 15.30
N GLU A 408 17.98 -11.52 16.13
CA GLU A 408 17.81 -11.58 17.59
C GLU A 408 16.72 -10.60 18.04
N SER A 409 15.78 -11.11 18.84
CA SER A 409 14.77 -10.28 19.49
C SER A 409 14.41 -10.82 20.85
N ILE A 410 14.37 -9.93 21.83
CA ILE A 410 13.99 -10.20 23.21
C ILE A 410 12.77 -9.35 23.53
N VAL A 411 11.74 -9.98 24.08
CA VAL A 411 10.60 -9.27 24.66
C VAL A 411 10.54 -9.57 26.15
N ASN A 412 10.76 -8.54 26.96
CA ASN A 412 10.56 -8.60 28.40
C ASN A 412 9.17 -8.06 28.75
N LEU A 413 8.48 -8.75 29.66
CA LEU A 413 7.11 -8.47 30.04
C LEU A 413 7.06 -8.20 31.55
N GLU A 414 6.72 -6.97 31.93
CA GLU A 414 6.67 -6.55 33.33
C GLU A 414 5.23 -6.41 33.82
N PHE A 415 4.93 -7.05 34.94
CA PHE A 415 3.57 -7.18 35.49
C PHE A 415 3.34 -6.38 36.77
N GLU A 416 4.39 -6.22 37.58
CA GLU A 416 4.30 -5.73 38.96
C GLU A 416 5.05 -4.42 39.17
N ASP A 417 6.19 -4.24 38.50
CA ASP A 417 7.00 -3.04 38.64
C ASP A 417 6.25 -1.79 38.15
N GLU A 418 6.55 -0.65 38.78
CA GLU A 418 5.94 0.63 38.40
C GLU A 418 6.32 0.97 36.94
N PRO A 419 5.34 1.14 36.04
CA PRO A 419 5.61 1.46 34.65
C PRO A 419 6.35 2.79 34.48
N PRO A 420 7.21 2.93 33.45
CA PRO A 420 7.99 4.15 33.23
C PRO A 420 7.14 5.40 32.96
N PHE A 421 5.88 5.25 32.56
CA PHE A 421 4.93 6.35 32.36
C PHE A 421 3.74 6.24 33.32
N ALA A 422 3.96 5.77 34.55
CA ALA A 422 2.90 5.62 35.56
C ALA A 422 2.19 6.95 35.87
N ASP A 423 2.89 8.09 35.78
CA ASP A 423 2.31 9.42 35.98
C ASP A 423 1.28 9.82 34.91
N ALA A 424 1.32 9.19 33.74
CA ALA A 424 0.37 9.43 32.65
C ALA A 424 -0.90 8.56 32.74
N ILE A 425 -0.96 7.63 33.71
CA ILE A 425 -2.10 6.73 33.91
C ILE A 425 -3.12 7.42 34.81
N THR A 426 -4.38 7.43 34.37
CA THR A 426 -5.52 7.91 35.17
C THR A 426 -6.22 6.76 35.91
N SER A 427 -7.03 7.08 36.92
CA SER A 427 -7.89 6.08 37.58
C SER A 427 -8.82 5.37 36.60
N HIS A 428 -9.30 6.08 35.57
CA HIS A 428 -10.15 5.50 34.54
C HIS A 428 -9.40 4.46 33.70
N ASP A 429 -8.17 4.76 33.25
CA ASP A 429 -7.34 3.81 32.50
C ASP A 429 -7.07 2.54 33.32
N TRP A 430 -6.86 2.69 34.63
CA TRP A 430 -6.66 1.56 35.54
C TRP A 430 -7.92 0.73 35.77
N GLU A 431 -9.09 1.36 35.92
CA GLU A 431 -10.38 0.67 36.00
C GLU A 431 -10.68 -0.12 34.71
N GLU A 432 -10.38 0.46 33.54
CA GLU A 432 -10.46 -0.24 32.25
C GLU A 432 -9.50 -1.42 32.18
N GLU A 433 -8.24 -1.25 32.60
CA GLU A 433 -7.25 -2.33 32.66
C GLU A 433 -7.77 -3.52 33.49
N LEU A 434 -8.32 -3.27 34.67
CA LEU A 434 -8.88 -4.33 35.52
C LEU A 434 -10.13 -4.97 34.93
N THR A 435 -10.87 -4.24 34.09
CA THR A 435 -12.03 -4.75 33.36
C THR A 435 -11.60 -5.68 32.23
N PHE A 436 -10.60 -5.30 31.44
CA PHE A 436 -10.08 -6.12 30.35
C PHE A 436 -9.24 -7.30 30.84
N PHE A 437 -8.43 -7.08 31.88
CA PHE A 437 -7.47 -8.05 32.42
C PHE A 437 -7.61 -8.14 33.96
N PRO A 438 -8.64 -8.85 34.46
CA PRO A 438 -8.83 -9.05 35.89
C PRO A 438 -7.60 -9.66 36.55
N ARG A 439 -7.25 -9.16 37.74
CA ARG A 439 -6.13 -9.66 38.55
C ARG A 439 -6.51 -9.81 40.02
N GLU A 440 -6.03 -10.87 40.67
CA GLU A 440 -6.26 -11.13 42.09
C GLU A 440 -5.40 -10.25 43.01
N SER A 441 -4.17 -9.95 42.59
CA SER A 441 -3.22 -9.12 43.36
C SER A 441 -2.98 -7.80 42.64
N ILE A 442 -3.30 -6.67 43.28
CA ILE A 442 -3.01 -5.32 42.75
C ILE A 442 -1.54 -4.97 43.05
N PRO A 443 -0.76 -4.41 42.11
CA PRO A 443 0.61 -3.98 42.37
C PRO A 443 0.66 -2.88 43.43
N ASP A 444 1.71 -2.88 44.26
CA ASP A 444 1.86 -1.92 45.36
C ASP A 444 1.80 -0.46 44.88
N TRP A 445 2.41 -0.15 43.73
CA TRP A 445 2.39 1.19 43.16
C TRP A 445 0.98 1.61 42.73
N ALA A 446 0.20 0.69 42.15
CA ALA A 446 -1.15 0.96 41.67
C ALA A 446 -2.12 1.13 42.85
N ALA A 447 -1.96 0.31 43.90
CA ALA A 447 -2.72 0.46 45.15
C ALA A 447 -2.46 1.82 45.82
N GLN A 448 -1.22 2.33 45.77
CA GLN A 448 -0.89 3.65 46.33
C GLN A 448 -1.47 4.81 45.50
N ARG A 449 -1.55 4.65 44.17
CA ARG A 449 -2.02 5.72 43.26
C ARG A 449 -3.53 5.75 43.06
N PHE A 450 -4.17 4.58 43.02
CA PHE A 450 -5.57 4.44 42.59
C PHE A 450 -6.47 3.74 43.61
N GLY A 451 -5.91 3.22 44.71
CA GLY A 451 -6.64 2.47 45.75
C GLY A 451 -7.39 3.31 46.77
#